data_AF-A0A182D5A4-F1
#
_entry.id   AF-A0A182D5A4-F1
#
_cell.length_a   1.000
_cell.length_b   1.000
_cell.length_c   1.000
_cell.angle_alpha   90.00
_cell.angle_beta   90.00
_cell.angle_gamma   90.00
#
_symmetry.space_group_name_H-M   'P 1'
#
loop_
_entity.id
_entity.type
_entity.pdbx_description
1 polymer ?
#
loop_
_entity_poly.entity_id
_entity_poly.type
_entity_poly.pdbx_seq_one_letter_code
_entity_poly.pdbx_strand_id
1 'polypeptide(L)'
;MEAPMPRGDKSKYTDKQHRKADHIAEGYQSRGVPEDEAERRAWATVNKDDGGGKHPGGSGRGRRTDHPAARRGAELGGRAAATRPDSARSAAAKKAATTRKAKQARGTS
;
A
#
# COMPACT_ATOMS: atom_id res chain seq x y z
N MET A 1 -9.70 -27.22 -6.22
CA MET A 1 -9.96 -27.22 -4.77
C MET A 1 -9.76 -25.79 -4.30
N GLU A 2 -10.85 -25.05 -4.15
CA GLU A 2 -10.82 -23.65 -3.72
C GLU A 2 -10.71 -23.64 -2.19
N ALA A 3 -9.56 -23.23 -1.67
CA ALA A 3 -9.28 -23.34 -0.24
C ALA A 3 -10.16 -22.36 0.56
N PRO A 4 -10.83 -22.83 1.64
CA PRO A 4 -11.68 -22.00 2.47
C PRO A 4 -10.82 -21.04 3.31
N MET A 5 -10.58 -19.86 2.78
CA MET A 5 -10.03 -18.71 3.50
C MET A 5 -10.91 -18.32 4.70
N PRO A 6 -10.34 -17.72 5.78
CA PRO A 6 -11.04 -17.48 7.03
C PRO A 6 -12.36 -16.71 6.84
N ARG A 7 -13.40 -17.29 7.42
CA ARG A 7 -14.85 -17.12 7.16
C ARG A 7 -15.41 -15.76 7.59
N GLY A 8 -15.06 -14.70 6.89
CA GLY A 8 -15.77 -13.43 6.96
C GLY A 8 -16.40 -13.12 5.61
N ASP A 9 -17.66 -12.69 5.60
CA ASP A 9 -18.26 -12.14 4.39
C ASP A 9 -17.40 -10.97 3.88
N LYS A 10 -16.72 -11.19 2.75
CA LYS A 10 -15.84 -10.20 2.13
C LYS A 10 -16.62 -8.97 1.64
N SER A 11 -17.97 -9.00 1.65
CA SER A 11 -18.81 -7.81 1.43
C SER A 11 -18.49 -6.64 2.36
N LYS A 12 -17.85 -6.92 3.50
CA LYS A 12 -17.42 -5.90 4.47
C LYS A 12 -16.10 -5.22 4.10
N TYR A 13 -15.44 -5.63 3.03
CA TYR A 13 -14.19 -5.06 2.54
C TYR A 13 -14.37 -4.30 1.24
N THR A 14 -13.75 -3.13 1.16
CA THR A 14 -13.83 -2.29 -0.05
C THR A 14 -13.02 -2.88 -1.20
N ASP A 15 -13.34 -2.52 -2.44
CA ASP A 15 -12.56 -2.89 -3.63
C ASP A 15 -11.08 -2.47 -3.53
N LYS A 16 -10.81 -1.41 -2.77
CA LYS A 16 -9.43 -0.98 -2.49
C LYS A 16 -8.69 -1.97 -1.60
N GLN A 17 -9.38 -2.58 -0.63
CA GLN A 17 -8.81 -3.60 0.25
C GLN A 17 -8.58 -4.91 -0.52
N HIS A 18 -9.52 -5.30 -1.39
CA HIS A 18 -9.36 -6.44 -2.30
C HIS A 18 -8.11 -6.28 -3.17
N ARG A 19 -8.01 -5.19 -3.95
CA ARG A 19 -6.82 -4.92 -4.79
C ARG A 19 -5.51 -4.86 -4.01
N LYS A 20 -5.53 -4.32 -2.79
CA LYS A 20 -4.35 -4.30 -1.91
C LYS A 20 -3.95 -5.72 -1.50
N ALA A 21 -4.91 -6.57 -1.16
CA ALA A 21 -4.66 -7.96 -0.81
C ALA A 21 -4.10 -8.74 -2.02
N ASP A 22 -4.74 -8.62 -3.18
CA ASP A 22 -4.31 -9.32 -4.40
C ASP A 22 -2.86 -8.98 -4.75
N HIS A 23 -2.51 -7.69 -4.73
CA HIS A 23 -1.15 -7.24 -5.02
C HIS A 23 -0.11 -7.77 -4.00
N ILE A 24 -0.49 -7.87 -2.73
CA ILE A 24 0.41 -8.46 -1.70
C ILE A 24 0.55 -9.97 -1.92
N ALA A 25 -0.54 -10.66 -2.29
CA ALA A 25 -0.54 -12.09 -2.56
C ALA A 25 0.33 -12.42 -3.79
N GLU A 26 0.20 -11.67 -4.88
CA GLU A 26 1.08 -11.76 -6.06
C GLU A 26 2.56 -11.65 -5.67
N GLY A 27 2.89 -10.74 -4.75
CA GLY A 27 4.24 -10.56 -4.24
C GLY A 27 4.76 -11.74 -3.41
N TYR A 28 3.89 -12.48 -2.72
CA TYR A 28 4.24 -13.71 -2.01
C TYR A 28 4.33 -14.91 -2.96
N GLN A 29 3.41 -15.03 -3.91
CA GLN A 29 3.45 -16.06 -4.95
C GLN A 29 4.72 -15.97 -5.80
N SER A 30 5.11 -14.74 -6.17
CA SER A 30 6.37 -14.48 -6.88
C SER A 30 7.62 -14.91 -6.08
N ARG A 31 7.50 -15.06 -4.76
CA ARG A 31 8.55 -15.56 -3.86
C ARG A 31 8.44 -17.07 -3.60
N GLY A 32 7.54 -17.76 -4.29
CA GLY A 32 7.30 -19.20 -4.17
C GLY A 32 6.36 -19.62 -3.05
N VAL A 33 5.62 -18.69 -2.43
CA VAL A 33 4.60 -19.06 -1.43
C VAL A 33 3.35 -19.60 -2.15
N PRO A 34 2.77 -20.73 -1.73
CA PRO A 34 1.52 -21.23 -2.30
C PRO A 34 0.40 -20.21 -2.26
N GLU A 35 -0.47 -20.19 -3.27
CA GLU A 35 -1.55 -19.22 -3.44
C GLU A 35 -2.39 -19.01 -2.19
N ASP A 36 -2.90 -20.10 -1.60
CA ASP A 36 -3.75 -20.02 -0.41
C ASP A 36 -3.03 -19.37 0.78
N GLU A 37 -1.73 -19.61 0.92
CA GLU A 37 -0.93 -19.01 1.99
C GLU A 37 -0.57 -17.56 1.70
N ALA A 38 -0.28 -17.25 0.44
CA ALA A 38 -0.06 -15.89 -0.03
C ALA A 38 -1.30 -15.01 0.21
N GLU A 39 -2.49 -15.51 -0.13
CA GLU A 39 -3.76 -14.82 0.08
C GLU A 39 -4.03 -14.63 1.58
N ARG A 40 -3.84 -15.67 2.42
CA ARG A 40 -3.97 -15.55 3.88
C ARG A 40 -3.06 -14.46 4.45
N ARG A 41 -1.77 -14.46 4.06
CA ARG A 41 -0.79 -13.47 4.52
C ARG A 41 -1.12 -12.06 4.03
N ALA A 42 -1.66 -11.94 2.82
CA ALA A 42 -2.10 -10.69 2.26
C ALA A 42 -3.26 -10.07 3.05
N TRP A 43 -4.33 -10.82 3.28
CA TRP A 43 -5.48 -10.35 4.06
C TRP A 43 -5.13 -10.01 5.50
N ALA A 44 -4.24 -10.77 6.14
CA ALA A 44 -3.71 -10.43 7.46
C ALA A 44 -2.99 -9.07 7.45
N THR A 45 -2.22 -8.79 6.40
CA THR A 45 -1.52 -7.51 6.23
C THR A 45 -2.50 -6.37 6.04
N VAL A 46 -3.51 -6.54 5.18
CA VAL A 46 -4.57 -5.54 4.97
C VAL A 46 -5.34 -5.28 6.27
N ASN A 47 -5.70 -6.32 7.02
CA ASN A 47 -6.40 -6.18 8.30
C ASN A 47 -5.57 -5.45 9.34
N LYS A 48 -4.27 -5.74 9.43
CA LYS A 48 -3.35 -5.03 10.33
C LYS A 48 -3.21 -3.56 9.95
N ASP A 49 -3.19 -3.24 8.66
CA ASP A 49 -3.02 -1.88 8.16
C ASP A 49 -4.31 -1.05 8.28
N ASP A 50 -5.47 -1.66 8.00
CA ASP A 50 -6.76 -0.98 7.88
C ASP A 50 -7.72 -1.19 9.06
N GLY A 51 -7.40 -2.09 10.01
CA GLY A 51 -8.25 -2.43 11.16
C GLY A 51 -9.39 -3.39 10.82
N GLY A 52 -9.37 -3.98 9.62
CA GLY A 52 -10.41 -4.86 9.07
C GLY A 52 -11.29 -4.18 8.01
N GLY A 53 -12.43 -4.78 7.71
CA GLY A 53 -13.32 -4.33 6.62
C GLY A 53 -13.86 -2.91 6.81
N LYS A 54 -13.75 -2.07 5.79
CA LYS A 54 -14.20 -0.65 5.86
C LYS A 54 -15.65 -0.43 5.42
N HIS A 55 -16.33 -1.41 4.81
CA HIS A 55 -17.74 -1.27 4.46
C HIS A 55 -18.67 -1.32 5.69
N PRO A 56 -19.96 -0.97 5.52
CA PRO A 56 -20.93 -1.03 6.60
C PRO A 56 -21.02 -2.40 7.28
N GLY A 57 -20.77 -2.42 8.59
CA GLY A 57 -20.74 -3.65 9.39
C GLY A 57 -19.37 -4.32 9.47
N GLY A 58 -18.34 -3.75 8.82
CA GLY A 58 -16.96 -4.20 8.97
C GLY A 58 -16.26 -3.59 10.18
N SER A 59 -15.31 -4.33 10.76
CA SER A 59 -14.58 -3.96 11.98
C SER A 59 -13.62 -2.76 11.82
N GLY A 60 -13.25 -2.44 10.58
CA GLY A 60 -12.36 -1.32 10.26
C GLY A 60 -13.10 -0.02 9.95
N ARG A 61 -14.43 -0.03 9.86
CA ARG A 61 -15.23 1.16 9.51
C ARG A 61 -15.11 2.22 10.62
N GLY A 62 -14.68 3.43 10.23
CA GLY A 62 -14.48 4.54 11.16
C GLY A 62 -13.23 4.44 12.05
N ARG A 63 -12.44 3.37 11.93
CA ARG A 63 -11.19 3.22 12.69
C ARG A 63 -10.11 4.08 12.05
N ARG A 64 -9.43 4.87 12.87
CA ARG A 64 -8.13 5.44 12.51
C ARG A 64 -7.07 4.37 12.79
N THR A 65 -6.27 4.08 11.79
CA THR A 65 -5.12 3.18 11.92
C THR A 65 -3.83 3.95 11.68
N ASP A 66 -2.74 3.45 12.26
CA ASP A 66 -1.42 4.05 12.11
C ASP A 66 -0.79 3.79 10.73
N HIS A 67 -1.45 3.01 9.87
CA HIS A 67 -0.96 2.58 8.56
C HIS A 67 0.51 2.12 8.62
N PRO A 68 0.82 1.09 9.44
CA PRO A 68 2.20 0.71 9.75
C PRO A 68 3.02 0.39 8.49
N ALA A 69 2.39 -0.12 7.43
CA ALA A 69 3.07 -0.39 6.16
C ALA A 69 3.58 0.91 5.51
N ALA A 70 2.74 1.95 5.48
CA ALA A 70 3.09 3.25 4.92
C ALA A 70 4.20 3.94 5.73
N ARG A 71 4.11 3.90 7.08
CA ARG A 71 5.15 4.47 7.96
C ARG A 71 6.51 3.81 7.73
N ARG A 72 6.55 2.47 7.68
CA ARG A 72 7.79 1.74 7.43
C ARG A 72 8.36 2.04 6.04
N GLY A 73 7.50 2.13 5.03
CA GLY A 73 7.93 2.53 3.68
C GLY A 73 8.54 3.93 3.64
N ALA A 74 7.92 4.89 4.34
CA ALA A 74 8.41 6.27 4.44
C ALA A 74 9.77 6.34 5.16
N GLU A 75 9.95 5.59 6.25
CA GLU A 75 11.22 5.52 6.99
C GLU A 75 12.35 4.96 6.12
N LEU A 76 12.12 3.81 5.47
CA LEU A 76 13.10 3.19 4.58
C LEU A 76 13.44 4.09 3.39
N GLY A 77 12.43 4.71 2.77
CA GLY A 77 12.61 5.65 1.66
C GLY A 77 13.37 6.91 2.09
N GLY A 78 13.06 7.47 3.26
CA GLY A 78 13.76 8.62 3.84
C GLY A 78 15.22 8.31 4.13
N ARG A 79 15.51 7.14 4.72
CA ARG A 79 16.88 6.68 4.96
C ARG A 79 17.65 6.50 3.66
N ALA A 80 17.07 5.85 2.67
CA ALA A 80 17.70 5.68 1.35
C ALA A 80 17.92 7.02 0.63
N ALA A 81 17.03 7.99 0.81
CA ALA A 81 17.20 9.34 0.27
C ALA A 81 18.34 10.11 0.97
N ALA A 82 18.47 9.95 2.29
CA ALA A 82 19.53 10.59 3.08
C ALA A 82 20.93 10.11 2.70
N THR A 83 21.09 8.83 2.33
CA THR A 83 22.38 8.25 1.95
C THR A 83 22.81 8.59 0.51
N ARG A 84 21.99 9.32 -0.27
CA ARG A 84 22.34 9.68 -1.65
C ARG A 84 23.40 10.79 -1.71
N PRO A 85 24.29 10.75 -2.72
CA PRO A 85 25.27 11.82 -2.93
C PRO A 85 24.58 13.16 -3.24
N ASP A 86 25.23 14.26 -2.87
CA ASP A 86 24.68 15.62 -3.01
C ASP A 86 24.31 15.95 -4.46
N SER A 87 25.08 15.44 -5.42
CA SER A 87 24.81 15.60 -6.85
C SER A 87 23.47 14.96 -7.27
N ALA A 88 23.20 13.74 -6.80
CA ALA A 88 21.94 13.05 -7.06
C ALA A 88 20.75 13.72 -6.36
N ARG A 89 20.94 14.20 -5.13
CA ARG A 89 19.91 14.98 -4.41
C ARG A 89 19.58 16.29 -5.13
N SER A 90 20.60 16.99 -5.60
CA SER A 90 20.46 18.24 -6.37
C SER A 90 19.76 18.03 -7.71
N ALA A 91 20.11 16.98 -8.45
CA ALA A 91 19.46 16.63 -9.71
C ALA A 91 17.97 16.30 -9.50
N ALA A 92 17.65 15.53 -8.47
CA ALA A 92 16.26 15.21 -8.11
C ALA A 92 15.45 16.47 -7.75
N ALA A 93 16.03 17.40 -6.96
CA ALA A 93 15.38 18.65 -6.58
C ALA A 93 15.10 19.56 -7.80
N LYS A 94 16.07 19.68 -8.72
CA LYS A 94 15.91 20.42 -9.98
C LYS A 94 14.80 19.82 -10.84
N LYS A 95 14.77 18.50 -11.00
CA LYS A 95 13.70 17.79 -11.73
C LYS A 95 12.33 18.03 -11.09
N ALA A 96 12.24 17.99 -9.76
CA ALA A 96 10.99 18.27 -9.06
C ALA A 96 10.53 19.74 -9.25
N ALA A 97 11.45 20.70 -9.33
CA ALA A 97 11.13 22.09 -9.60
C ALA A 97 10.59 22.31 -11.03
N THR A 98 11.20 21.68 -12.03
CA THR A 98 10.73 21.78 -13.42
C THR A 98 9.34 21.15 -13.59
N THR A 99 9.09 19.98 -12.99
CA THR A 99 7.76 19.36 -13.00
C THR A 99 6.71 20.25 -12.33
N ARG A 100 7.02 20.88 -11.20
CA ARG A 100 6.11 21.80 -10.51
C ARG A 100 5.76 23.02 -11.37
N LYS A 101 6.75 23.62 -12.05
CA LYS A 101 6.50 24.72 -13.00
C LYS A 101 5.59 24.28 -14.14
N ALA A 102 5.85 23.13 -14.74
CA ALA A 102 5.04 22.60 -15.83
C ALA A 102 3.58 22.32 -15.41
N LYS A 103 3.36 21.80 -14.19
CA LYS A 103 2.01 21.55 -13.68
C LYS A 103 1.24 22.85 -13.37
N GLN A 104 1.93 23.88 -12.87
CA GLN A 104 1.33 25.20 -12.65
C GLN A 104 0.86 25.83 -13.97
N ALA A 105 1.69 25.79 -15.02
CA ALA A 105 1.32 26.29 -16.34
C ALA A 105 0.14 25.53 -16.99
N ARG A 106 -0.07 24.26 -16.62
CA ARG A 106 -1.21 23.44 -17.09
C ARG A 106 -2.48 23.61 -16.26
N GLY A 107 -2.37 24.11 -15.03
CA GLY A 107 -3.51 24.34 -14.14
C GLY A 107 -4.10 25.74 -14.24
N THR A 108 -3.52 26.61 -15.07
CA THR A 108 -3.95 27.98 -15.37
C THR A 108 -4.78 28.06 -16.67
N SER A 109 -5.60 27.05 -16.95
CA SER A 109 -6.62 27.06 -18.02
C SER A 109 -7.97 26.72 -17.44
#